data_AF-A0A0P9RLX6-F1
#
_entry.id   AF-A0A0P9RLX6-F1
#
_cell.length_a   1.000
_cell.length_b   1.000
_cell.length_c   1.000
_cell.angle_alpha   90.00
_cell.angle_beta   90.00
_cell.angle_gamma   90.00
#
_symmetry.space_group_name_H-M   'P 1'
#
loop_
_entity.id
_entity.type
_entity.pdbx_description
1 polymer ?
#
loop_
_entity_poly.entity_id
_entity_poly.type
_entity_poly.pdbx_seq_one_letter_code
_entity_poly.pdbx_strand_id
1 'polypeptide(L)' 'GYLNLPELTRERFIDSPFVAGERLYRTGDLARCRADGHLEFLGRNDSQAKLRGLRLELGEIEARLAEVAGVRDNV' A
#
# COMPACT_ATOMS: atom_id res chain seq x y z
N GLY A 1 -1.05 -10.39 9.98
CA GLY A 1 -1.70 -10.52 8.66
C GLY A 1 -3.07 -9.87 8.72
N TYR A 2 -3.80 -9.90 7.62
CA TYR A 2 -5.17 -9.39 7.52
C TYR A 2 -6.17 -10.50 7.86
N LEU A 3 -7.16 -10.18 8.70
CA LEU A 3 -8.16 -11.14 9.16
C LEU A 3 -8.99 -11.65 7.99
N ASN A 4 -9.09 -12.97 7.85
CA ASN A 4 -9.83 -13.66 6.77
C ASN A 4 -9.41 -13.27 5.33
N LEU A 5 -8.21 -12.70 5.17
CA LEU A 5 -7.66 -12.29 3.87
C LEU A 5 -6.24 -12.88 3.70
N PRO A 6 -6.13 -14.20 3.48
CA PRO A 6 -4.84 -14.87 3.39
C PRO A 6 -4.02 -14.44 2.15
N GLU A 7 -4.67 -14.12 1.04
CA GLU A 7 -4.02 -13.66 -0.20
C GLU A 7 -3.35 -12.31 0.01
N LEU A 8 -4.09 -11.34 0.55
CA LEU A 8 -3.55 -10.01 0.87
C LEU A 8 -2.45 -10.08 1.92
N THR A 9 -2.59 -11.00 2.88
CA THR A 9 -1.52 -11.27 3.86
C THR A 9 -0.26 -11.75 3.17
N ARG A 10 -0.36 -12.69 2.23
CA ARG A 10 0.79 -13.24 1.50
C ARG A 10 1.45 -12.19 0.61
N GLU A 11 0.67 -11.31 0.00
CA GLU A 11 1.17 -10.23 -0.84
C GLU A 11 1.96 -9.18 -0.04
N ARG A 12 1.44 -8.79 1.14
CA ARG A 12 2.03 -7.70 1.95
C ARG A 12 3.06 -8.19 2.97
N PHE A 13 3.00 -9.44 3.41
CA PHE A 13 3.98 -10.04 4.32
C PHE A 13 4.78 -11.11 3.59
N ILE A 14 5.96 -10.73 3.10
CA ILE A 14 6.84 -11.58 2.29
C ILE A 14 7.92 -12.22 3.16
N ASP A 15 8.53 -13.29 2.68
CA ASP A 15 9.70 -13.88 3.34
C ASP A 15 10.90 -12.92 3.27
N SER A 16 11.63 -12.81 4.38
CA SER A 16 12.80 -11.95 4.48
C SER A 16 13.98 -12.56 3.73
N PRO A 17 14.56 -11.87 2.72
CA PRO A 17 15.81 -12.31 2.10
C PRO A 17 17.03 -12.04 2.98
N PHE A 18 16.88 -11.31 4.10
CA PHE A 18 17.97 -10.90 4.99
C PHE A 18 18.11 -11.81 6.21
N VAL A 19 17.01 -12.39 6.68
CA VAL A 19 16.99 -13.26 7.87
C VAL A 19 16.09 -14.45 7.59
N ALA A 20 16.68 -15.65 7.57
CA ALA A 20 15.95 -16.88 7.28
C ALA A 20 14.87 -17.16 8.33
N GLY A 21 13.66 -17.50 7.88
CA GLY A 21 12.52 -17.78 8.76
C GLY A 21 11.76 -16.54 9.24
N GLU A 22 12.25 -15.33 8.96
CA GLU A 22 11.53 -14.09 9.24
C GLU A 22 10.74 -13.58 8.04
N ARG A 23 9.86 -12.60 8.30
CA ARG A 23 9.03 -11.95 7.28
C ARG A 23 9.23 -10.44 7.31
N LEU A 24 9.06 -9.82 6.14
CA LEU A 24 9.04 -8.38 5.95
C LEU A 24 7.63 -7.91 5.58
N TYR A 25 7.26 -6.72 6.06
CA TYR A 25 6.02 -6.06 5.66
C TYR A 25 6.28 -5.01 4.57
N ARG A 26 5.59 -5.14 3.44
CA ARG A 26 5.65 -4.19 2.33
C ARG A 26 4.66 -3.04 2.56
N THR A 27 5.18 -1.92 3.06
CA THR A 27 4.38 -0.73 3.44
C THR A 27 3.73 -0.01 2.25
N GLY A 28 4.34 -0.13 1.06
CA GLY A 28 4.02 0.67 -0.14
C GLY A 28 4.59 2.09 -0.13
N ASP A 29 5.41 2.41 0.87
CA ASP A 29 6.11 3.70 0.94
C ASP A 29 7.41 3.66 0.14
N LEU A 30 7.69 4.72 -0.61
CA LEU A 30 8.95 4.96 -1.29
C LEU A 30 9.83 5.85 -0.40
N ALA A 31 11.06 5.42 -0.16
CA ALA A 31 12.03 6.16 0.64
C ALA A 31 13.45 5.99 0.08
N ARG A 32 14.35 6.90 0.46
CA ARG A 32 15.79 6.76 0.22
C ARG A 32 16.59 6.95 1.50
N CYS A 33 17.71 6.23 1.62
CA CYS A 33 18.69 6.49 2.67
C CYS A 33 19.53 7.72 2.29
N ARG A 34 19.68 8.64 3.22
CA ARG A 34 20.60 9.77 3.11
C ARG A 34 21.99 9.36 3.62
N ALA A 35 23.01 10.17 3.30
CA ALA A 35 24.39 9.91 3.71
C ALA A 35 24.60 9.94 5.24
N ASP A 36 23.71 10.63 5.97
CA ASP A 36 23.68 10.69 7.44
C ASP A 36 22.97 9.47 8.08
N GLY A 37 22.49 8.51 7.27
CA GLY A 37 21.79 7.32 7.73
C GLY A 37 20.29 7.51 7.97
N HIS A 38 19.74 8.71 7.80
CA HIS A 38 18.31 8.94 7.92
C HIS A 38 17.55 8.50 6.68
N LEU A 39 16.31 8.04 6.87
CA LEU A 39 15.38 7.73 5.79
C LEU A 39 14.59 8.99 5.39
N GLU A 40 14.68 9.35 4.12
CA GLU A 40 13.86 10.40 3.51
C GLU A 40 12.67 9.76 2.81
N PHE A 41 11.47 10.13 3.24
CA PHE A 41 10.22 9.68 2.62
C PHE A 41 9.96 10.44 1.32
N LEU A 42 9.71 9.71 0.23
CA LEU A 42 9.55 10.25 -1.12
C LEU A 42 8.11 10.18 -1.63
N GLY A 43 7.25 9.41 -0.97
CA GLY A 43 5.85 9.24 -1.37
C GLY A 43 5.41 7.78 -1.31
N ARG A 44 4.37 7.46 -2.06
CA ARG A 44 3.82 6.11 -2.16
C ARG A 44 4.06 5.51 -3.53
N ASN A 45 4.23 4.20 -3.57
CA ASN A 45 4.36 3.44 -4.81
C ASN A 45 3.01 2.90 -5.33
N ASP A 46 1.93 3.12 -4.58
CA ASP A 46 0.57 2.71 -4.86
C ASP A 46 -0.37 3.93 -4.83
N SER A 47 -1.64 3.70 -5.21
CA SER A 47 -2.67 4.74 -5.32
C SER A 47 -3.25 5.19 -3.97
N GLN A 48 -2.64 4.81 -2.86
CA GLN A 48 -3.14 5.18 -1.56
C GLN A 48 -2.89 6.67 -1.26
N ALA A 49 -3.94 7.33 -0.76
CA ALA A 49 -3.90 8.73 -0.39
C ALA A 49 -3.97 8.92 1.14
N LYS A 50 -3.37 10.01 1.62
CA LYS A 50 -3.58 10.52 2.97
C LYS A 50 -4.35 11.84 2.90
N LEU A 51 -5.60 11.85 3.37
CA LEU A 51 -6.41 13.06 3.46
C LEU A 51 -6.72 13.35 4.93
N ARG A 52 -6.19 14.45 5.46
CA ARG A 52 -6.40 14.86 6.87
C ARG A 52 -6.06 13.76 7.90
N GLY A 53 -5.00 12.99 7.64
CA GLY A 53 -4.56 11.89 8.51
C GLY A 53 -5.29 10.56 8.28
N LEU A 54 -6.33 10.53 7.44
CA LEU A 54 -7.03 9.30 7.06
C LEU A 54 -6.29 8.62 5.91
N ARG A 55 -6.06 7.31 6.06
CA ARG A 55 -5.49 6.44 5.04
C ARG A 55 -6.63 5.94 4.14
N LEU A 56 -6.63 6.37 2.88
CA LEU A 56 -7.66 6.05 1.89
C LEU A 56 -7.08 5.13 0.82
N GLU A 57 -7.82 4.08 0.45
CA GLU A 57 -7.51 3.23 -0.70
C GLU A 57 -8.36 3.69 -1.89
N LEU A 58 -7.77 4.44 -2.84
CA LEU A 58 -8.54 5.02 -3.95
C LEU A 58 -9.19 3.95 -4.83
N GLY A 59 -8.56 2.77 -4.97
CA GLY A 59 -9.14 1.64 -5.70
C GLY A 59 -10.47 1.14 -5.12
N GLU A 60 -10.71 1.27 -3.81
CA GLU A 60 -12.01 0.95 -3.21
C GLU A 60 -13.09 1.94 -3.66
N ILE A 61 -12.73 3.23 -3.73
CA ILE A 61 -13.62 4.30 -4.18
C ILE A 61 -13.94 4.11 -5.67
N GLU A 62 -12.93 3.85 -6.49
CA GLU A 62 -13.08 3.57 -7.93
C GLU A 62 -13.98 2.35 -8.20
N ALA A 63 -13.81 1.26 -7.44
CA ALA A 63 -14.65 0.07 -7.55
C ALA A 63 -16.12 0.38 -7.23
N ARG A 64 -16.39 1.19 -6.20
CA ARG A 64 -17.75 1.65 -5.87
C ARG A 64 -18.32 2.59 -6.93
N LEU A 65 -17.52 3.50 -7.47
CA LEU A 65 -17.95 4.40 -8.54
C LEU A 65 -18.34 3.63 -9.82
N ALA A 66 -17.62 2.54 -10.14
CA ALA A 66 -17.93 1.68 -11.28
C ALA A 66 -19.30 0.97 -11.17
N GLU A 67 -19.85 0.83 -9.95
CA GLU A 67 -21.18 0.23 -9.72
C GLU A 67 -22.33 1.23 -9.95
N VAL A 68 -22.04 2.54 -10.12
CA VAL A 68 -23.06 3.60 -10.25
C VAL A 68 -23.48 3.79 -11.70
N ALA A 69 -24.76 3.51 -11.99
CA ALA A 69 -25.33 3.69 -13.33
C ALA A 69 -25.25 5.16 -13.80
N GLY A 70 -24.70 5.37 -15.00
CA GLY A 70 -24.58 6.69 -15.62
C GLY A 70 -23.22 7.37 -15.42
N VAL A 71 -22.33 6.81 -14.59
CA VAL A 71 -20.92 7.22 -14.52
C VAL A 71 -20.15 6.55 -15.67
N ARG A 72 -19.41 7.33 -16.46
CA ARG A 72 -18.58 6.85 -17.58
C ARG A 72 -17.18 7.47 -17.45
N ASP A 73 -16.18 6.59 -17.43
CA ASP A 73 -14.75 6.83 -17.18
C ASP A 73 -14.39 7.26 -15.76
N ASN A 74 -13.54 6.43 -15.14
CA ASN A 74 -12.96 6.60 -13.81
C ASN A 74 -11.44 6.66 -14.07
N VAL A 75 -10.80 7.80 -13.80
CA VAL A 75 -9.34 8.02 -13.99
C VAL A 75 -8.65 8.10 -12.63
#